data_AF-A0A7V1YJM3-F1
#
_entry.id   AF-A0A7V1YJM3-F1
#
_cell.length_a   1.000
_cell.length_b   1.000
_cell.length_c   1.000
_cell.angle_alpha   90.00
_cell.angle_beta   90.00
_cell.angle_gamma   90.00
#
_symmetry.space_group_name_H-M   'P 1'
#
loop_
_entity.id
_entity.type
_entity.pdbx_description
1 polymer ?
#
loop_
_entity_poly.entity_id
_entity_poly.type
_entity_poly.pdbx_seq_one_letter_code
_entity_poly.pdbx_strand_id
1 'polypeptide(L)'
;MKDIGLVGLPGSGRSTLFTALTRHGAAGGRANQAVVPVPDPRLEVLARLQGSARTIPAQIRFVDVPGGTSSAQGIAQLRQVDALCIVLRAFGPNADPARELVEVRAELLLADLAVVASALEGARKRARGGRSPAQEVAALERAHEVLA
;
A
#
# COMPACT_ATOMS: atom_id res chain seq x y z
N MET A 1 13.30 6.42 -2.19
CA MET A 1 12.80 5.17 -2.81
C MET A 1 11.33 5.09 -2.46
N LYS A 2 10.46 4.74 -3.41
CA LYS A 2 9.02 4.63 -3.17
C LYS A 2 8.67 3.19 -2.81
N ASP A 3 7.89 3.03 -1.76
CA ASP A 3 7.53 1.74 -1.19
C ASP A 3 6.09 1.39 -1.56
N ILE A 4 5.88 0.20 -2.14
CA ILE A 4 4.58 -0.30 -2.55
C ILE A 4 4.21 -1.51 -1.68
N GLY A 5 3.13 -1.40 -0.92
CA GLY A 5 2.59 -2.49 -0.12
C GLY A 5 1.69 -3.41 -0.94
N LEU A 6 2.01 -4.71 -0.97
CA LEU A 6 1.14 -5.73 -1.54
C LEU A 6 0.09 -6.14 -0.50
N VAL A 7 -1.19 -6.00 -0.87
CA VAL A 7 -2.35 -6.37 -0.05
C VAL A 7 -3.29 -7.25 -0.86
N GLY A 8 -4.01 -8.15 -0.20
CA GLY A 8 -4.97 -9.05 -0.85
C GLY A 8 -5.46 -10.10 0.14
N LEU A 9 -6.59 -10.73 -0.18
CA LEU A 9 -7.15 -11.78 0.66
C LEU A 9 -6.26 -13.04 0.67
N PRO A 10 -6.41 -13.92 1.69
CA PRO A 10 -5.76 -15.24 1.68
C PRO A 10 -6.08 -16.01 0.39
N GLY A 11 -5.04 -16.51 -0.28
CA GLY A 11 -5.20 -17.25 -1.55
C GLY A 11 -5.31 -16.38 -2.80
N SER A 12 -5.18 -15.05 -2.70
CA SER A 12 -5.17 -14.12 -3.86
C SER A 12 -3.96 -14.28 -4.79
N GLY A 13 -2.93 -15.02 -4.38
CA GLY A 13 -1.66 -15.15 -5.12
C GLY A 13 -0.64 -14.05 -4.80
N ARG A 14 -0.92 -13.17 -3.84
CA ARG A 14 -0.05 -12.08 -3.38
C ARG A 14 1.40 -12.51 -3.11
N SER A 15 1.60 -13.57 -2.32
CA SER A 15 2.95 -14.07 -2.01
C SER A 15 3.64 -14.67 -3.23
N THR A 16 2.90 -15.30 -4.15
CA THR A 16 3.43 -15.80 -5.43
C THR A 16 3.90 -14.63 -6.29
N LEU A 17 3.12 -13.55 -6.38
CA LEU A 17 3.49 -12.32 -7.08
C LEU A 17 4.75 -11.69 -6.46
N PHE A 18 4.82 -11.61 -5.13
CA PHE A 18 6.01 -11.12 -4.43
C PHE A 18 7.24 -11.96 -4.79
N THR A 19 7.18 -13.28 -4.67
CA THR A 19 8.29 -14.16 -5.05
C THR A 19 8.71 -13.96 -6.52
N ALA A 20 7.74 -13.80 -7.43
CA ALA A 20 8.03 -13.55 -8.84
C ALA A 20 8.74 -12.21 -9.08
N LEU A 21 8.31 -11.14 -8.41
CA LEU A 21 8.92 -9.81 -8.52
C LEU A 21 10.34 -9.77 -7.94
N THR A 22 10.54 -10.44 -6.82
CA THR A 22 11.81 -10.37 -6.07
C THR A 22 12.86 -11.34 -6.58
N ARG A 23 12.45 -12.36 -7.37
CA ARG A 23 13.28 -13.51 -7.79
C ARG A 23 14.01 -14.20 -6.62
N HIS A 24 13.60 -13.92 -5.39
CA HIS A 24 14.10 -14.57 -4.20
C HIS A 24 13.33 -15.88 -4.05
N GLY A 25 13.99 -16.98 -4.40
CA GLY A 25 13.60 -18.30 -3.89
C GLY A 25 13.55 -18.25 -2.37
N ALA A 26 12.70 -19.07 -1.77
CA ALA A 26 12.39 -19.15 -0.34
C ALA A 26 13.60 -19.53 0.55
N ALA A 27 14.69 -18.77 0.48
CA ALA A 27 15.87 -18.90 1.29
C ALA A 27 15.67 -18.11 2.58
N GLY A 28 15.18 -18.81 3.60
CA GLY A 28 15.57 -18.63 5.00
C GLY A 28 15.65 -17.19 5.51
N GLY A 29 14.48 -16.58 5.71
CA GLY A 29 14.33 -15.26 6.31
C GLY A 29 13.30 -14.49 5.51
N ARG A 30 12.08 -14.35 6.02
CA ARG A 30 11.02 -13.58 5.36
C ARG A 30 11.39 -12.09 5.42
N ALA A 31 12.32 -11.67 4.57
CA ALA A 31 12.41 -10.28 4.18
C ALA A 31 11.12 -9.99 3.42
N ASN A 32 10.15 -9.42 4.13
CA ASN A 32 8.87 -8.96 3.60
C ASN A 32 9.05 -7.72 2.69
N GLN A 33 10.25 -7.48 2.18
CA GLN A 33 10.63 -6.31 1.41
C GLN A 33 11.64 -6.73 0.36
N ALA A 34 11.50 -6.24 -0.88
CA ALA A 34 12.59 -6.30 -1.82
C ALA A 34 12.57 -5.13 -2.80
N VAL A 35 13.75 -4.84 -3.34
CA VAL A 35 13.97 -3.77 -4.29
C VAL A 35 14.06 -4.36 -5.69
N VAL A 36 13.23 -3.85 -6.59
CA VAL A 36 13.11 -4.35 -7.96
C VAL A 36 13.46 -3.21 -8.94
N PRO A 37 14.35 -3.44 -9.91
CA PRO A 37 14.64 -2.47 -10.95
C PRO A 37 13.46 -2.33 -11.91
N VAL A 38 13.14 -1.09 -12.29
CA VAL A 38 12.06 -0.81 -13.25
C VAL A 38 12.56 -1.15 -14.66
N PRO A 39 11.88 -2.05 -15.40
CA PRO A 39 12.22 -2.34 -16.79
C PRO A 39 11.86 -1.14 -17.66
N ASP A 40 12.88 -0.49 -18.24
CA ASP A 40 12.70 0.68 -19.10
C ASP A 40 13.57 0.54 -20.37
N PRO A 41 12.98 0.24 -21.54
CA PRO A 41 13.73 0.06 -22.78
C PRO A 41 14.41 1.36 -23.26
N ARG A 42 13.97 2.53 -22.78
CA ARG A 42 14.59 3.82 -23.13
C ARG A 42 16.02 3.93 -22.61
N LEU A 43 16.33 3.28 -21.48
CA LEU A 43 17.67 3.29 -20.91
C LEU A 43 18.69 2.64 -21.84
N GLU A 44 18.31 1.56 -22.53
CA GLU A 44 19.19 0.87 -23.46
C GLU A 44 19.49 1.74 -24.69
N VAL A 45 18.45 2.41 -25.23
CA VAL A 45 18.61 3.35 -26.35
C VAL A 45 19.56 4.48 -25.98
N LEU A 46 19.37 5.11 -24.82
CA LEU A 46 20.22 6.20 -24.35
C LEU A 46 21.66 5.74 -24.09
N ALA A 47 21.84 4.56 -23.49
CA ALA A 47 23.16 4.00 -23.24
C ALA A 47 23.93 3.76 -24.53
N ARG A 48 23.24 3.28 -25.58
CA ARG A 48 23.83 3.06 -26.91
C ARG A 48 24.20 4.38 -27.60
N LEU A 49 23.33 5.39 -27.53
CA LEU A 49 23.58 6.71 -28.13
C LEU A 49 24.75 7.45 -27.47
N GLN A 50 24.93 7.30 -26.16
CA GLN A 50 25.97 7.99 -25.39
C GLN A 50 27.23 7.16 -25.14
N GLY A 51 27.27 5.89 -25.55
CA GLY A 51 28.40 5.00 -25.27
C GLY A 51 28.60 4.75 -23.76
N SER A 52 27.51 4.70 -22.99
CA SER A 52 27.58 4.55 -21.52
C SER A 52 28.04 3.15 -21.11
N ALA A 53 29.04 3.07 -20.22
CA ALA A 53 29.57 1.79 -19.71
C ALA A 53 28.60 1.02 -18.79
N ARG A 54 27.60 1.70 -18.22
CA ARG A 54 26.62 1.11 -17.31
C ARG A 54 25.29 1.85 -17.38
N THR A 55 24.20 1.09 -17.31
CA THR A 55 22.84 1.60 -17.08
C THR A 55 22.43 1.41 -15.62
N ILE A 56 21.82 2.44 -15.03
CA ILE A 56 21.27 2.39 -13.67
C ILE A 56 19.75 2.59 -13.76
N PRO A 57 18.94 1.51 -13.59
CA PRO A 57 17.50 1.64 -13.64
C PRO A 57 16.96 2.33 -12.39
N ALA A 58 15.79 2.95 -12.52
CA ALA A 58 14.99 3.36 -11.35
C ALA A 58 14.63 2.12 -10.51
N GLN A 59 14.45 2.31 -9.21
CA GLN A 59 14.19 1.22 -8.27
C GLN A 59 12.91 1.47 -7.49
N ILE A 60 12.13 0.41 -7.30
CA ILE A 60 10.91 0.40 -6.48
C ILE A 60 11.07 -0.66 -5.41
N ARG A 61 10.62 -0.38 -4.18
CA ARG A 61 10.58 -1.37 -3.12
C ARG A 61 9.17 -1.93 -2.99
N PHE A 62 9.04 -3.25 -3.07
CA PHE A 62 7.79 -3.95 -2.77
C PHE A 62 7.84 -4.48 -1.35
N VAL A 63 6.73 -4.36 -0.62
CA VAL A 63 6.55 -4.82 0.76
C VAL A 63 5.42 -5.84 0.81
N ASP A 64 5.70 -7.09 1.19
CA ASP A 64 4.70 -8.13 1.44
C ASP A 64 4.19 -8.02 2.88
N VAL A 65 3.02 -7.42 3.10
CA VAL A 65 2.48 -7.21 4.45
C VAL A 65 1.78 -8.47 4.99
N PRO A 66 2.34 -9.20 5.97
CA PRO A 66 1.69 -10.39 6.51
C PRO A 66 0.34 -10.04 7.16
N GLY A 67 -0.68 -10.87 6.94
CA GLY A 67 -2.03 -10.62 7.47
C GLY A 67 -2.80 -9.49 6.77
N GLY A 68 -2.19 -8.75 5.85
CA GLY A 68 -2.86 -7.75 5.01
C GLY A 68 -3.70 -6.77 5.80
N THR A 69 -4.94 -6.55 5.36
CA THR A 69 -5.92 -5.69 6.04
C THR A 69 -6.61 -6.37 7.22
N SER A 70 -6.51 -7.68 7.35
CA SER A 70 -7.21 -8.47 8.37
C SER A 70 -6.53 -8.44 9.75
N SER A 71 -5.50 -7.61 9.95
CA SER A 71 -4.79 -7.51 11.23
C SER A 71 -4.33 -6.08 11.53
N ALA A 72 -4.36 -5.69 12.81
CA ALA A 72 -3.89 -4.38 13.24
C ALA A 72 -2.40 -4.14 12.92
N GLN A 73 -1.58 -5.18 13.04
CA GLN A 73 -0.16 -5.12 12.68
C GLN A 73 0.02 -4.91 11.16
N GLY A 74 -0.80 -5.57 10.34
CA GLY A 74 -0.80 -5.38 8.89
C GLY A 74 -1.20 -3.96 8.50
N ILE A 75 -2.29 -3.42 9.05
CA ILE A 75 -2.71 -2.02 8.85
C ILE A 75 -1.60 -1.05 9.25
N ALA A 76 -0.92 -1.28 10.37
CA ALA A 76 0.20 -0.43 10.79
C ALA A 76 1.36 -0.44 9.79
N GLN A 77 1.66 -1.58 9.16
CA GLN A 77 2.67 -1.68 8.10
C GLN A 77 2.21 -1.00 6.80
N LEU A 78 0.93 -1.12 6.43
CA LEU A 78 0.38 -0.46 5.25
C LEU A 78 0.42 1.08 5.37
N ARG A 79 0.41 1.63 6.59
CA ARG A 79 0.61 3.07 6.81
C ARG A 79 2.03 3.56 6.53
N GLN A 80 3.00 2.65 6.45
CA GLN A 80 4.42 2.99 6.20
C GLN A 80 4.77 2.96 4.70
N VAL A 81 3.87 2.52 3.83
CA VAL A 81 4.11 2.47 2.38
C VAL A 81 3.53 3.70 1.67
N ASP A 82 4.10 4.05 0.52
CA ASP A 82 3.63 5.19 -0.28
C ASP A 82 2.40 4.85 -1.14
N ALA A 83 2.22 3.56 -1.48
CA ALA A 83 1.13 3.10 -2.33
C ALA A 83 0.71 1.67 -2.01
N LEU A 84 -0.56 1.35 -2.30
CA LEU A 84 -1.12 0.01 -2.16
C LEU A 84 -1.28 -0.65 -3.53
N CYS A 85 -0.83 -1.89 -3.64
CA CYS A 85 -1.11 -2.77 -4.77
C CYS A 85 -2.04 -3.89 -4.29
N ILE A 86 -3.31 -3.81 -4.69
CA ILE A 86 -4.34 -4.77 -4.31
C ILE A 86 -4.32 -5.95 -5.29
N VAL A 87 -3.96 -7.12 -4.79
CA VAL A 87 -3.91 -8.38 -5.52
C VAL A 87 -5.25 -9.11 -5.33
N LEU A 88 -5.96 -9.33 -6.42
CA LEU A 88 -7.28 -9.95 -6.45
C LEU A 88 -7.21 -11.25 -7.24
N ARG A 89 -7.88 -12.30 -6.75
CA ARG A 89 -7.94 -13.57 -7.47
C ARG A 89 -8.96 -13.49 -8.60
N ALA A 90 -8.50 -13.70 -9.83
CA ALA A 90 -9.34 -13.75 -11.03
C ALA A 90 -9.33 -15.13 -11.71
N PHE A 91 -9.04 -16.20 -10.96
CA PHE A 91 -8.91 -17.57 -11.49
C PHE A 91 -9.48 -18.62 -10.54
N GLY A 92 -10.03 -19.71 -11.09
CA GLY A 92 -10.66 -20.81 -10.34
C GLY A 92 -12.18 -20.65 -10.21
N PRO A 93 -12.89 -21.72 -9.79
CA PRO A 93 -14.36 -21.79 -9.86
C PRO A 93 -15.09 -20.81 -8.93
N ASN A 94 -14.42 -20.31 -7.88
CA ASN A 94 -15.01 -19.41 -6.87
C ASN A 94 -14.35 -18.03 -6.86
N ALA A 95 -13.69 -17.63 -7.95
CA ALA A 95 -13.05 -16.32 -8.02
C ALA A 95 -14.08 -15.21 -8.30
N ASP A 96 -14.14 -14.24 -7.39
CA ASP A 96 -14.94 -13.02 -7.54
C ASP A 96 -14.08 -11.81 -7.15
N PRO A 97 -13.24 -11.29 -8.06
CA PRO A 97 -12.33 -10.19 -7.76
C PRO A 97 -13.06 -8.90 -7.39
N ALA A 98 -14.29 -8.70 -7.86
CA ALA A 98 -15.08 -7.52 -7.52
C ALA A 98 -15.49 -7.58 -6.04
N ARG A 99 -15.98 -8.74 -5.58
CA ARG A 99 -16.26 -8.97 -4.18
C ARG A 99 -15.01 -8.88 -3.30
N GLU A 100 -13.91 -9.53 -3.72
CA GLU A 100 -12.64 -9.46 -2.96
C GLU A 100 -12.15 -7.99 -2.81
N LEU A 101 -12.34 -7.16 -3.83
CA LEU A 101 -12.00 -5.72 -3.76
C LEU A 101 -12.88 -4.96 -2.77
N VAL A 102 -14.19 -5.25 -2.76
CA VAL A 102 -15.12 -4.63 -1.79
C VAL A 102 -14.71 -4.99 -0.36
N GLU A 103 -14.39 -6.26 -0.10
CA GLU A 103 -13.94 -6.73 1.21
C GLU A 103 -12.65 -6.03 1.66
N VAL A 104 -11.62 -5.98 0.79
CA VAL A 104 -10.36 -5.30 1.10
C VAL A 104 -10.58 -3.80 1.35
N ARG A 105 -11.41 -3.13 0.53
CA ARG A 105 -11.71 -1.71 0.69
C ARG A 105 -12.48 -1.42 1.97
N ALA A 106 -13.43 -2.28 2.36
CA ALA A 106 -14.19 -2.11 3.59
C ALA A 106 -13.29 -2.08 4.83
N GLU A 107 -12.32 -2.99 4.91
CA GLU A 107 -11.33 -3.01 6.01
C GLU A 107 -10.48 -1.74 6.06
N LEU A 108 -10.04 -1.23 4.90
CA LEU A 108 -9.27 0.02 4.81
C LEU A 108 -10.11 1.23 5.24
N LEU A 109 -11.36 1.32 4.76
CA LEU A 109 -12.28 2.40 5.11
C LEU A 109 -12.60 2.39 6.61
N LEU A 110 -12.80 1.20 7.19
CA LEU A 110 -13.04 1.06 8.64
C LEU A 110 -11.82 1.52 9.45
N ALA A 111 -10.62 1.16 9.01
CA ALA A 111 -9.38 1.61 9.63
C ALA A 111 -9.19 3.13 9.55
N ASP A 112 -9.54 3.75 8.43
CA ASP A 112 -9.50 5.21 8.25
C ASP A 112 -10.56 5.92 9.09
N LEU A 113 -11.79 5.38 9.14
CA LEU A 113 -12.87 5.92 9.96
C LEU A 113 -12.48 6.00 11.44
N ALA A 114 -11.87 4.94 11.98
CA ALA A 114 -11.40 4.91 13.36
C ALA A 114 -10.34 6.00 13.64
N VAL A 115 -9.42 6.23 12.70
CA VAL A 115 -8.38 7.27 12.82
C VAL A 115 -8.99 8.66 12.74
N VAL A 116 -9.84 8.90 11.74
CA VAL A 116 -10.48 10.20 11.53
C VAL A 116 -11.40 10.57 12.69
N ALA A 117 -12.18 9.63 13.22
CA ALA A 117 -13.05 9.87 14.37
C ALA A 117 -12.24 10.31 15.62
N SER A 118 -11.16 9.59 15.92
CA SER A 118 -10.26 9.93 17.04
C SER A 118 -9.58 11.29 16.86
N ALA A 119 -9.08 11.55 15.64
CA ALA A 119 -8.45 12.83 15.31
C ALA A 119 -9.43 14.00 15.40
N LEU A 120 -10.67 13.82 14.92
CA LEU A 120 -11.72 14.83 14.96
C LEU A 120 -12.11 15.18 16.39
N GLU A 121 -12.27 14.19 17.27
CA GLU A 121 -12.57 14.42 18.69
C GLU A 121 -11.46 15.26 19.36
N GLY A 122 -10.19 14.91 19.11
CA GLY A 122 -9.03 15.65 19.61
C GLY A 122 -8.94 17.08 19.06
N ALA A 123 -9.22 17.26 17.76
CA ALA A 123 -9.20 18.57 17.11
C ALA A 123 -10.30 19.50 17.67
N ARG A 124 -11.52 18.98 17.86
CA ARG A 124 -12.64 19.72 18.47
C ARG A 124 -12.31 20.20 19.89
N LYS A 125 -11.68 19.35 20.71
CA LYS A 125 -11.23 19.74 22.06
C LYS A 125 -10.19 20.87 22.03
N ARG A 126 -9.20 20.78 21.12
CA ARG A 126 -8.18 21.84 20.93
C ARG A 126 -8.78 23.15 20.41
N ALA A 127 -9.74 23.07 19.49
CA ALA A 127 -10.43 24.23 18.93
C ALA A 127 -11.19 25.03 19.99
N ARG A 128 -11.87 24.34 20.94
CA ARG A 128 -12.53 24.99 22.09
C ARG A 128 -11.55 25.78 22.98
N GLY A 129 -10.29 25.36 23.03
CA GLY A 129 -9.21 26.07 23.75
C GLY A 129 -8.45 27.09 22.90
N GLY A 130 -8.87 27.37 21.67
CA GLY A 130 -8.24 28.32 20.75
C GLY A 130 -6.93 27.82 20.09
N ARG A 131 -6.63 26.52 20.14
CA ARG A 131 -5.32 25.95 19.75
C ARG A 131 -5.31 25.11 18.47
N SER A 132 -6.45 24.92 17.80
CA SER A 132 -6.51 24.18 16.52
C SER A 132 -6.96 25.12 15.39
N PRO A 133 -6.30 25.09 14.22
CA PRO A 133 -6.76 25.81 13.04
C PRO A 133 -8.17 25.35 12.65
N ALA A 134 -9.09 26.29 12.43
CA ALA A 134 -10.46 25.98 11.99
C ALA A 134 -10.52 25.11 10.71
N GLN A 135 -9.50 25.24 9.86
CA GLN A 135 -9.34 24.46 8.63
C GLN A 135 -9.09 22.96 8.90
N GLU A 136 -8.39 22.62 9.99
CA GLU A 136 -8.10 21.23 10.38
C GLU A 136 -9.39 20.51 10.77
N VAL A 137 -10.21 21.14 11.64
CA VAL A 137 -11.49 20.60 12.07
C VAL A 137 -12.43 20.41 10.87
N ALA A 138 -12.56 21.43 10.02
CA ALA A 138 -13.42 21.35 8.84
C ALA A 138 -12.98 20.26 7.84
N ALA A 139 -11.67 20.02 7.70
CA ALA A 139 -11.16 18.94 6.86
C ALA A 139 -11.49 17.56 7.44
N LEU A 140 -11.32 17.38 8.76
CA LEU A 140 -11.64 16.14 9.45
C LEU A 140 -13.14 15.83 9.47
N GLU A 141 -14.00 16.85 9.57
CA GLU A 141 -15.46 16.68 9.49
C GLU A 141 -15.88 16.17 8.11
N ARG A 142 -15.40 16.80 7.02
CA ARG A 142 -15.66 16.32 5.66
C ARG A 142 -15.16 14.90 5.44
N ALA A 143 -13.97 14.57 5.95
CA ALA A 143 -13.42 13.23 5.84
C ALA A 143 -14.29 12.20 6.59
N HIS A 144 -14.77 12.56 7.78
CA HIS A 144 -15.64 11.69 8.57
C HIS A 144 -16.99 11.42 7.87
N GLU A 145 -17.61 12.45 7.29
CA GLU A 145 -18.88 12.32 6.55
C GLU A 145 -18.79 11.41 5.32
N VAL A 146 -17.63 11.36 4.65
CA VAL A 146 -17.42 10.48 3.48
C VAL A 146 -17.17 9.03 3.90
N LEU A 147 -16.64 8.81 5.09
CA LEU A 147 -16.25 7.49 5.60
C LEU A 147 -17.35 6.80 6.43
N ALA A 148 -18.31 7.56 6.98
CA ALA A 148 -19.41 7.09 7.82
C ALA A 148 -20.66 6.73 7.00
#